data_AF-A0A8W8JCB6-F1
#
_entry.id   AF-A0A8W8JCB6-F1
#
_cell.length_a   1.000
_cell.length_b   1.000
_cell.length_c   1.000
_cell.angle_alpha   90.00
_cell.angle_beta   90.00
_cell.angle_gamma   90.00
#
_symmetry.space_group_name_H-M   'P 1'
#
loop_
_entity.id
_entity.type
_entity.pdbx_description
1 polymer ?
#
loop_
_entity_poly.entity_id
_entity_poly.type
_entity_poly.pdbx_seq_one_letter_code
_entity_poly.pdbx_strand_id
1 'polypeptide(L)'
;MNEFQDAFVEVCAPSSYILGFCTEYNTYGAVIQSNYRLKCSNVDPPCADRYLSSDAYHYKGCYDIVKNHIKKEVSDLQPQPHHLQNTSEGQLNPRESSDRNYVIIIGICSVFVITTFTVGGVLLRMCKTRKFELLNGREIKEKLFKFKE
;
A
#
# COMPACT_ATOMS: atom_id res chain seq x y z
N MET A 1 -14.89 -0.71 11.39
CA MET A 1 -14.12 -1.91 11.82
C MET A 1 -12.68 -1.52 12.00
N ASN A 2 -11.95 -2.18 12.88
CA ASN A 2 -10.50 -2.03 13.01
C ASN A 2 -9.76 -2.76 11.86
N GLU A 3 -8.44 -2.61 11.80
CA GLU A 3 -7.53 -3.22 10.82
C GLU A 3 -7.51 -4.76 10.89
N PHE A 4 -7.88 -5.34 12.02
CA PHE A 4 -7.96 -6.79 12.23
C PHE A 4 -9.32 -7.39 11.81
N GLN A 5 -10.32 -6.54 11.53
CA GLN A 5 -11.67 -6.93 11.10
C GLN A 5 -12.41 -7.82 12.10
N ASP A 6 -12.08 -7.71 13.38
CA ASP A 6 -12.68 -8.47 14.49
C ASP A 6 -13.59 -7.60 15.37
N ALA A 7 -13.42 -6.27 15.34
CA ALA A 7 -14.18 -5.35 16.18
C ALA A 7 -14.73 -4.13 15.43
N PHE A 8 -15.85 -3.62 15.94
CA PHE A 8 -16.35 -2.28 15.64
C PHE A 8 -15.69 -1.27 16.57
N VAL A 9 -15.26 -0.14 16.01
CA VAL A 9 -14.62 0.94 16.78
C VAL A 9 -15.26 2.24 16.36
N GLU A 10 -15.71 3.02 17.35
CA GLU A 10 -16.16 4.39 17.19
C GLU A 10 -15.00 5.32 17.52
N VAL A 11 -14.68 6.24 16.60
CA VAL A 11 -13.49 7.09 16.69
C VAL A 11 -13.81 8.50 16.24
N CYS A 12 -13.12 9.47 16.83
CA CYS A 12 -13.09 10.84 16.32
C CYS A 12 -11.83 11.02 15.48
N ALA A 13 -11.94 10.81 14.16
CA ALA A 13 -10.83 10.91 13.22
C ALA A 13 -11.13 11.94 12.10
N PRO A 14 -10.11 12.57 11.50
CA PRO A 14 -10.30 13.47 10.36
C PRO A 14 -10.98 12.77 9.18
N SER A 15 -11.92 13.47 8.54
CA SER A 15 -12.61 12.96 7.35
C SER A 15 -11.72 13.04 6.11
N SER A 16 -11.70 11.98 5.30
CA SER A 16 -10.97 11.91 4.04
C SER A 16 -11.84 11.23 2.96
N TYR A 17 -11.52 11.45 1.68
CA TYR A 17 -12.19 10.72 0.61
C TYR A 17 -11.64 9.30 0.47
N ILE A 18 -12.54 8.34 0.35
CA ILE A 18 -12.26 6.92 0.12
C ILE A 18 -12.67 6.58 -1.31
N LEU A 19 -11.89 5.75 -2.01
CA LEU A 19 -12.07 5.48 -3.44
C LEU A 19 -12.21 3.98 -3.72
N GLY A 20 -13.44 3.49 -3.91
CA GLY A 20 -13.70 2.13 -4.41
C GLY A 20 -13.38 0.98 -3.44
N PHE A 21 -13.10 1.29 -2.18
CA PHE A 21 -12.80 0.31 -1.14
C PHE A 21 -13.64 0.57 0.11
N CYS A 22 -13.85 -0.48 0.90
CA CYS A 22 -14.34 -0.34 2.27
C CYS A 22 -13.27 0.32 3.16
N THR A 23 -13.68 0.91 4.29
CA THR A 23 -12.74 1.50 5.24
C THR A 23 -12.41 0.60 6.41
N GLU A 24 -11.21 0.77 6.95
CA GLU A 24 -10.82 0.29 8.27
C GLU A 24 -10.25 1.45 9.10
N TYR A 25 -10.35 1.32 10.42
CA TYR A 25 -9.61 2.18 11.33
C TYR A 25 -8.27 1.53 11.63
N ASN A 26 -7.18 2.26 11.37
CA ASN A 26 -5.84 1.86 11.74
C ASN A 26 -5.55 2.39 13.14
N THR A 27 -5.50 1.51 14.14
CA THR A 27 -5.31 1.92 15.53
C THR A 27 -3.94 2.54 15.78
N TYR A 28 -2.91 2.08 15.07
CA TYR A 28 -1.55 2.63 15.18
C TYR A 28 -1.45 4.03 14.57
N GLY A 29 -2.07 4.23 13.42
CA GLY A 29 -2.07 5.52 12.69
C GLY A 29 -3.17 6.49 13.13
N ALA A 30 -4.08 6.06 14.01
CA ALA A 30 -5.29 6.80 14.42
C ALA A 30 -6.08 7.40 13.24
N VAL A 31 -6.19 6.64 12.14
CA VAL A 31 -6.73 7.13 10.87
C VAL A 31 -7.75 6.16 10.28
N ILE A 32 -8.80 6.69 9.67
CA ILE A 32 -9.71 5.92 8.82
C ILE A 32 -9.12 5.87 7.41
N GLN A 33 -8.82 4.68 6.93
CA GLN A 33 -8.13 4.45 5.65
C GLN A 33 -8.87 3.43 4.79
N SER A 34 -8.47 3.33 3.51
CA SER A 34 -8.98 2.31 2.60
C SER A 34 -8.44 0.93 2.97
N ASN A 35 -9.33 -0.06 3.09
CA ASN A 35 -8.97 -1.46 3.19
C ASN A 35 -8.81 -2.04 1.78
N TYR A 36 -7.57 -2.10 1.30
CA TYR A 36 -7.26 -2.56 -0.07
C TYR A 36 -7.60 -4.04 -0.34
N ARG A 37 -7.90 -4.82 0.70
CA ARG A 37 -8.35 -6.21 0.57
C ARG A 37 -9.85 -6.33 0.30
N LEU A 38 -10.61 -5.25 0.51
CA LEU A 38 -12.07 -5.26 0.43
C LEU A 38 -12.58 -4.14 -0.48
N LYS A 39 -12.76 -4.49 -1.76
CA LYS A 39 -13.34 -3.60 -2.78
C LYS A 39 -14.84 -3.44 -2.58
N CYS A 40 -15.37 -2.26 -2.91
CA CYS A 40 -16.81 -2.00 -2.89
C CYS A 40 -17.61 -2.97 -3.78
N SER A 41 -17.04 -3.40 -4.90
CA SER A 41 -17.67 -4.36 -5.82
C SER A 41 -17.82 -5.78 -5.23
N ASN A 42 -17.11 -6.09 -4.14
CA ASN A 42 -17.03 -7.43 -3.58
C ASN A 42 -17.90 -7.59 -2.31
N VAL A 43 -18.66 -6.57 -1.95
CA VAL A 43 -19.55 -6.57 -0.79
C VAL A 43 -20.99 -6.31 -1.22
N ASP A 44 -21.94 -6.82 -0.45
CA ASP A 44 -23.38 -6.66 -0.71
C ASP A 44 -24.07 -6.14 0.57
N PRO A 45 -24.75 -4.97 0.53
CA PRO A 45 -24.81 -4.04 -0.60
C PRO A 45 -23.45 -3.38 -0.90
N PRO A 46 -23.15 -3.05 -2.17
CA PRO A 46 -21.90 -2.40 -2.55
C PRO A 46 -21.79 -0.99 -1.98
N CYS A 47 -20.57 -0.56 -1.66
CA CYS A 47 -20.30 0.85 -1.35
C CYS A 47 -20.17 1.70 -2.62
N ALA A 48 -20.24 3.02 -2.45
CA ALA A 48 -20.03 3.96 -3.54
C ALA A 48 -18.55 3.97 -3.98
N ASP A 49 -18.30 4.25 -5.27
CA ASP A 49 -16.95 4.37 -5.81
C ASP A 49 -16.14 5.51 -5.16
N ARG A 50 -16.82 6.50 -4.58
CA ARG A 50 -16.23 7.57 -3.79
C ARG A 50 -17.17 8.02 -2.68
N TYR A 51 -16.66 8.10 -1.46
CA TYR A 51 -17.42 8.59 -0.29
C TYR A 51 -16.50 9.22 0.75
N LEU A 52 -17.06 9.97 1.70
CA LEU A 52 -16.32 10.50 2.85
C LEU A 52 -16.15 9.41 3.91
N SER A 53 -14.98 9.33 4.53
CA SER A 53 -14.70 8.35 5.58
C SER A 53 -15.67 8.45 6.77
N SER A 54 -16.26 9.63 7.02
CA SER A 54 -17.33 9.84 8.00
C SER A 54 -18.61 9.06 7.70
N ASP A 55 -18.85 8.77 6.42
CA ASP A 55 -20.08 8.15 5.93
C ASP A 55 -19.92 6.63 5.80
N ALA A 56 -18.74 6.11 6.13
CA ALA A 56 -18.40 4.71 5.94
C ALA A 56 -19.38 3.75 6.62
N TYR A 57 -19.88 4.12 7.81
CA TYR A 57 -20.82 3.33 8.61
C TYR A 57 -22.15 3.03 7.90
N HIS A 58 -22.51 3.79 6.86
CA HIS A 58 -23.69 3.52 6.04
C HIS A 58 -23.56 2.26 5.18
N TYR A 59 -22.34 1.82 4.86
CA TYR A 59 -22.08 0.69 3.98
C TYR A 59 -22.02 -0.63 4.76
N LYS A 60 -23.19 -1.13 5.16
CA LYS A 60 -23.31 -2.35 5.98
C LYS A 60 -22.58 -3.57 5.40
N GLY A 61 -22.57 -3.73 4.06
CA GLY A 61 -21.88 -4.83 3.39
C GLY A 61 -20.37 -4.87 3.68
N CYS A 62 -19.74 -3.71 3.87
CA CYS A 62 -18.33 -3.62 4.27
C CYS A 62 -18.04 -4.18 5.66
N TYR A 63 -19.06 -4.31 6.51
CA TYR A 63 -18.89 -4.69 7.91
C TYR A 63 -19.47 -6.06 8.27
N ASP A 64 -20.05 -6.76 7.30
CA ASP A 64 -20.58 -8.10 7.54
C ASP A 64 -19.48 -9.13 7.81
N ILE A 65 -18.25 -8.88 7.37
CA ILE A 65 -17.07 -9.70 7.67
C ILE A 65 -16.81 -9.74 9.19
N VAL A 66 -16.91 -8.59 9.86
CA VAL A 66 -16.74 -8.51 11.33
C VAL A 66 -17.79 -9.36 12.04
N LYS A 67 -19.05 -9.31 11.59
CA LYS A 67 -20.12 -10.12 12.16
C LYS A 67 -19.86 -11.61 12.02
N ASN A 68 -19.24 -12.04 10.91
CA ASN A 68 -18.89 -13.44 10.69
C ASN A 68 -17.72 -13.89 11.58
N HIS A 69 -16.75 -13.01 11.84
CA HIS A 69 -15.68 -13.28 12.81
C HIS A 69 -16.23 -13.42 14.23
N ILE A 70 -17.04 -12.46 14.68
CA ILE A 70 -17.68 -12.51 16.00
C ILE A 70 -18.57 -13.75 16.15
N LYS A 71 -19.36 -14.11 15.11
CA LYS A 71 -20.18 -15.33 15.15
C LYS A 71 -19.35 -16.59 15.32
N LYS A 72 -18.21 -16.70 14.62
CA LYS A 72 -17.31 -17.86 14.75
C LYS A 72 -16.73 -17.95 16.16
N GLU A 73 -16.29 -16.82 16.72
CA GLU A 73 -15.77 -16.75 18.08
C GLU A 73 -16.85 -17.09 19.13
N VAL A 74 -18.07 -16.58 18.97
CA VAL A 74 -19.19 -16.88 19.87
C VAL A 74 -19.67 -18.32 19.75
N SER A 75 -19.64 -18.91 18.55
CA SER A 75 -19.90 -20.35 18.36
C SER A 75 -18.82 -21.22 19.01
N ASP A 76 -17.59 -20.72 19.14
CA ASP A 76 -16.50 -21.38 19.88
C ASP A 76 -16.66 -21.23 21.41
N LEU A 77 -17.47 -20.28 21.88
CA LEU A 77 -17.73 -19.99 23.31
C LEU A 77 -19.03 -20.60 23.84
N GLN A 78 -19.58 -21.62 23.18
CA GLN A 78 -20.82 -22.26 23.66
C GLN A 78 -20.65 -22.79 25.11
N PRO A 79 -21.57 -22.50 26.05
CA PRO A 79 -21.49 -23.04 27.40
C PRO A 79 -21.76 -24.54 27.37
N GLN A 80 -20.71 -25.36 27.47
CA GLN A 80 -20.84 -26.80 27.65
C GLN A 80 -20.84 -27.12 29.17
N PRO A 81 -21.80 -27.91 29.69
CA PRO A 81 -21.81 -28.32 31.08
C PRO A 81 -20.56 -29.13 31.39
N HIS A 82 -19.97 -28.89 32.56
CA HIS A 82 -18.77 -29.54 33.08
C HIS A 82 -18.61 -31.00 32.65
N HIS A 83 -17.57 -31.29 31.86
CA HIS A 83 -16.81 -32.53 32.03
C HIS A 83 -15.35 -32.32 31.66
N LEU A 84 -14.50 -32.56 32.66
CA LEU A 84 -13.04 -32.47 32.64
C LEU A 84 -12.46 -33.54 31.72
N GLN A 85 -11.67 -33.19 30.68
CA GLN A 85 -10.61 -34.07 30.14
C GLN A 85 -9.59 -33.37 29.21
N ASN A 86 -8.34 -33.53 29.64
CA ASN A 86 -7.00 -33.25 29.10
C ASN A 86 -6.75 -33.05 27.58
N THR A 87 -5.89 -32.05 27.34
CA THR A 87 -4.76 -31.96 26.40
C THR A 87 -4.74 -32.87 25.16
N SER A 88 -4.77 -32.24 23.99
CA SER A 88 -3.93 -32.62 22.85
C SER A 88 -3.56 -31.38 22.03
N GLU A 89 -2.26 -31.15 21.91
CA GLU A 89 -1.65 -30.12 21.07
C GLU A 89 -2.01 -30.35 19.59
N GLY A 90 -2.36 -29.28 18.87
CA GLY A 90 -2.70 -29.34 17.45
C GLY A 90 -2.31 -28.06 16.72
N GLN A 91 -1.02 -27.98 16.36
CA GLN A 91 -0.36 -27.10 15.37
C GLN A 91 -1.13 -25.87 14.84
N LEU A 92 -0.62 -24.69 15.24
CA LEU A 92 -0.69 -23.46 14.47
C LEU A 92 -0.01 -23.68 13.11
N ASN A 93 -0.78 -23.81 12.01
CA ASN A 93 -0.22 -23.71 10.66
C ASN A 93 -0.07 -22.23 10.29
N PRO A 94 1.15 -21.70 10.08
CA PRO A 94 1.33 -20.34 9.59
C PRO A 94 0.79 -20.21 8.16
N ARG A 95 0.13 -19.08 7.88
CA ARG A 95 -0.26 -18.66 6.53
C ARG A 95 0.97 -18.50 5.66
N GLU A 96 1.16 -19.40 4.69
CA GLU A 96 2.07 -19.19 3.57
C GLU A 96 1.30 -18.86 2.29
N SER A 97 1.95 -18.09 1.42
CA SER A 97 1.55 -17.69 0.06
C SER A 97 0.91 -16.31 -0.10
N SER A 98 1.66 -15.27 0.29
CA SER A 98 1.60 -13.96 -0.40
C SER A 98 2.97 -13.28 -0.56
N ASP A 99 4.07 -14.02 -0.48
CA ASP A 99 5.42 -13.45 -0.60
C ASP A 99 5.94 -13.43 -2.05
N ARG A 100 5.53 -14.39 -2.89
CA ARG A 100 6.08 -14.55 -4.24
C ARG A 100 5.77 -13.36 -5.17
N ASN A 101 4.56 -12.81 -5.09
CA ASN A 101 4.16 -11.66 -5.91
C ASN A 101 4.87 -10.38 -5.45
N TYR A 102 5.11 -10.22 -4.16
CA TYR A 102 5.79 -9.05 -3.60
C TYR A 102 7.28 -9.02 -3.99
N VAL A 103 7.97 -10.16 -3.90
CA VAL A 103 9.38 -10.28 -4.29
C VAL A 103 9.59 -9.98 -5.78
N ILE A 104 8.69 -10.45 -6.66
CA ILE A 104 8.75 -10.17 -8.10
C ILE A 104 8.61 -8.66 -8.38
N ILE A 105 7.65 -8.00 -7.71
CA ILE A 105 7.41 -6.56 -7.90
C ILE A 105 8.63 -5.73 -7.47
N ILE A 106 9.26 -6.05 -6.34
CA ILE A 106 10.49 -5.39 -5.87
C ILE A 106 11.63 -5.58 -6.86
N GLY A 107 11.78 -6.81 -7.38
CA GLY A 107 12.79 -7.11 -8.39
C GLY A 107 12.63 -6.23 -9.63
N ILE A 108 11.41 -6.12 -10.17
CA ILE A 108 11.14 -5.30 -11.35
C ILE A 108 11.41 -3.81 -11.08
N CYS A 109 10.94 -3.28 -9.94
CA CYS A 109 11.11 -1.87 -9.60
C CYS A 109 12.59 -1.50 -9.46
N SER A 110 13.39 -2.35 -8.81
CA SER A 110 14.83 -2.08 -8.63
C SER A 110 15.59 -2.03 -9.96
N VAL A 111 15.26 -2.89 -10.92
CA VAL A 111 15.86 -2.88 -12.27
C VAL A 111 15.50 -1.60 -13.03
N PHE A 112 14.25 -1.14 -12.97
CA PHE A 112 13.84 0.12 -13.60
C PHE A 112 14.53 1.34 -12.97
N VAL A 113 14.70 1.36 -11.65
CA VAL A 113 15.43 2.44 -10.98
C VAL A 113 16.90 2.43 -11.39
N ILE A 114 17.57 1.29 -11.37
CA ILE A 114 19.00 1.20 -11.75
C ILE A 114 19.22 1.60 -13.22
N THR A 115 18.35 1.16 -14.13
CA THR A 115 18.45 1.50 -15.57
C THR A 115 18.24 3.00 -15.81
N THR A 116 17.26 3.62 -15.15
CA THR A 116 17.03 5.07 -15.28
C THR A 116 18.19 5.90 -14.74
N PHE A 117 18.74 5.52 -13.57
CA PHE A 117 19.92 6.20 -13.00
C PHE A 117 21.17 6.05 -13.85
N THR A 118 21.43 4.85 -14.40
CA THR A 118 22.59 4.61 -15.27
C THR A 118 22.49 5.37 -16.58
N VAL A 119 21.34 5.29 -17.27
CA VAL A 119 21.11 6.04 -18.52
C VAL A 119 21.17 7.55 -18.26
N GLY A 120 20.51 8.05 -17.22
CA GLY A 120 20.56 9.45 -16.82
C GLY A 120 22.00 9.91 -16.52
N GLY A 121 22.76 9.10 -15.78
CA GLY A 121 24.17 9.36 -15.49
C GLY A 121 25.06 9.40 -16.73
N VAL A 122 24.87 8.46 -17.68
CA VAL A 122 25.59 8.44 -18.96
C VAL A 122 25.23 9.67 -19.79
N LEU A 123 23.95 10.01 -19.91
CA LEU A 123 23.51 11.21 -20.63
C LEU A 123 24.08 12.48 -20.00
N LEU A 124 24.08 12.60 -18.66
CA LEU A 124 24.69 13.72 -17.97
C LEU A 124 26.20 13.81 -18.23
N ARG A 125 26.92 12.68 -18.23
CA ARG A 125 28.34 12.65 -18.58
C ARG A 125 28.56 13.07 -20.03
N MET A 126 27.79 12.52 -20.97
CA MET A 126 27.88 12.89 -22.39
C MET A 126 27.56 14.38 -22.61
N CYS A 127 26.53 14.91 -21.97
CA CYS A 127 26.17 16.33 -22.01
C CYS A 127 27.28 17.21 -21.41
N LYS A 128 27.88 16.78 -20.30
CA LYS A 128 28.99 17.50 -19.67
C LYS A 128 30.22 17.52 -20.57
N THR A 129 30.60 16.37 -21.15
CA THR A 129 31.73 16.27 -22.09
C THR A 129 31.48 17.13 -23.33
N ARG A 130 30.30 17.03 -23.95
CA ARG A 130 29.96 17.86 -25.13
C ARG A 130 29.95 19.35 -24.81
N LYS A 131 29.48 19.75 -23.62
CA LYS A 131 29.49 21.15 -23.19
C LYS A 131 30.92 21.67 -23.00
N PHE A 132 31.82 20.85 -22.45
CA PHE A 132 33.23 21.20 -22.28
C PHE A 132 33.93 21.40 -23.64
N GLU A 133 33.72 20.49 -24.60
CA GLU A 133 34.25 20.62 -25.97
C GLU A 133 33.79 21.92 -26.67
N LEU A 134 32.51 22.29 -26.50
CA LEU A 134 31.97 23.52 -27.07
C LEU A 134 32.49 24.81 -26.43
N LEU A 135 32.92 24.77 -25.17
CA LEU A 135 33.52 25.91 -24.47
C LEU A 135 34.98 26.06 -24.88
N ASN A 136 35.75 24.97 -24.89
CA ASN A 136 37.15 24.98 -25.31
C ASN A 136 37.30 25.39 -26.79
N GLY A 137 36.42 24.90 -27.66
CA GLY A 137 36.40 25.30 -29.08
C GLY A 137 36.05 26.78 -29.30
N ARG A 138 35.24 27.40 -28.43
CA ARG A 138 34.95 28.85 -28.50
C ARG A 138 36.15 29.69 -28.07
N GLU A 139 36.83 29.30 -27.00
CA GLU A 139 38.01 30.01 -26.50
C GLU A 139 39.17 30.00 -27.53
N ILE A 140 39.38 28.87 -28.21
CA ILE A 140 40.38 28.76 -29.28
C ILE A 140 40.03 29.68 -30.46
N LYS A 141 38.76 29.74 -30.87
CA LYS A 141 38.33 30.64 -31.97
C LYS A 141 38.52 32.11 -31.61
N GLU A 142 38.25 32.50 -30.37
CA GLU A 142 38.44 33.88 -29.90
C GLU A 142 39.93 34.27 -29.90
N LYS A 143 40.80 33.38 -29.41
CA LYS A 143 42.26 33.57 -29.45
C LYS A 143 42.81 33.66 -30.89
N LEU A 144 42.29 32.85 -31.81
CA LEU A 144 42.70 32.87 -33.22
C LEU A 144 42.28 34.17 -33.92
N PHE A 145 41.12 34.72 -33.58
CA PHE A 145 40.61 35.98 -34.14
C PHE A 145 41.48 37.17 -33.71
N LYS A 146 41.86 37.26 -32.42
CA LYS A 146 42.74 38.32 -31.89
C LYS A 146 44.17 38.29 -32.45
N PHE A 147 44.62 37.18 -33.01
CA PHE A 147 45.97 37.07 -33.60
C PHE A 147 46.01 37.53 -35.08
N LYS A 148 44.85 37.70 -35.72
CA LYS A 148 44.74 38.04 -37.14
C LYS A 148 44.58 39.55 -37.40
N GLU A 149 44.45 40.33 -36.33
CA GLU A 149 44.36 41.80 -36.32
C GLU A 149 45.69 42.40 -35.84
#